data_AF-A0A7K3QPH6-F1
#
_entry.id   AF-A0A7K3QPH6-F1
#
_cell.length_a   1.000
_cell.length_b   1.000
_cell.length_c   1.000
_cell.angle_alpha   90.00
_cell.angle_beta   90.00
_cell.angle_gamma   90.00
#
_symmetry.space_group_name_H-M   'P 1'
#
loop_
_entity.id
_entity.type
_entity.pdbx_description
1 polymer ?
#
loop_
_entity_poly.entity_id
_entity_poly.type
_entity_poly.pdbx_seq_one_letter_code
_entity_poly.pdbx_strand_id
1 'polypeptide(L)' 'MLRNGLEPWHLLVVAIVFIVLFGSKKLPDTARSLGKSLRILKSEAKAMKDENAVPAAHPPVDPAAP' A
#
# COMPACT_ATOMS: atom_id res chain seq x y z
N MET A 1 -1.71 20.65 -26.35
CA MET A 1 -0.74 21.43 -25.55
C MET A 1 -0.51 20.81 -24.16
N LEU A 2 -0.51 19.47 -24.04
CA LEU A 2 -0.52 18.71 -22.78
C LEU A 2 0.66 17.72 -22.68
N ARG A 3 1.80 18.01 -23.33
CA ARG A 3 2.87 17.02 -23.57
C ARG A 3 4.21 17.29 -22.86
N ASN A 4 4.29 18.28 -21.96
CA ASN A 4 5.50 18.56 -21.18
C ASN A 4 5.33 18.53 -19.65
N GLY A 5 4.15 18.15 -19.13
CA GLY A 5 3.86 18.22 -17.69
C GLY A 5 4.51 17.12 -16.82
N LEU A 6 5.11 16.12 -17.45
CA LEU A 6 5.70 14.94 -16.79
C LEU A 6 6.99 14.54 -17.50
N GLU A 7 7.81 15.49 -17.95
CA GLU A 7 9.16 15.12 -18.38
C GLU A 7 9.85 14.45 -17.19
N PRO A 8 10.26 13.16 -17.31
CA PRO A 8 10.90 12.40 -16.23
C PRO A 8 12.07 13.16 -15.59
N TRP A 9 12.64 14.10 -16.35
CA TRP A 9 13.65 15.04 -15.91
C TRP A 9 13.24 15.88 -14.69
N HIS A 10 12.03 16.43 -14.62
CA HIS A 10 11.59 17.24 -13.48
C HIS A 10 11.45 16.39 -12.22
N LEU A 11 10.89 15.18 -12.35
CA LEU A 11 10.82 14.22 -11.24
C LEU A 11 12.21 13.84 -10.74
N LEU A 12 13.19 13.67 -11.65
CA LEU A 12 14.57 13.39 -11.28
C LEU A 12 15.18 14.55 -10.48
N VAL A 13 15.00 15.80 -10.93
CA VAL A 13 15.48 16.99 -10.20
C VAL A 13 14.83 17.10 -8.83
N VAL A 14 13.50 16.94 -8.74
CA VAL A 14 12.78 16.97 -7.45
C VAL A 14 13.27 15.85 -6.53
N ALA A 15 13.45 14.63 -7.03
CA ALA A 15 13.98 13.52 -6.25
C ALA A 15 15.38 13.81 -5.71
N ILE A 16 16.27 14.39 -6.52
CA ILE A 16 17.60 14.81 -6.08
C ILE A 16 17.50 15.86 -4.97
N VAL A 17 16.70 16.91 -5.17
CA VAL A 17 16.50 17.96 -4.16
C VAL A 17 15.94 17.38 -2.86
N PHE A 18 14.99 16.45 -2.95
CA PHE A 18 14.42 15.76 -1.79
C PHE A 18 15.46 14.94 -1.03
N ILE A 19 16.33 14.22 -1.75
CA ILE A 19 17.44 13.44 -1.16
C ILE A 19 18.45 14.36 -0.48
N VAL A 20 18.74 15.54 -1.05
CA VAL A 20 19.67 16.51 -0.46
C VAL A 20 19.09 17.14 0.82
N LEU A 21 17.82 17.53 0.81
CA LEU A 21 17.15 18.15 1.96
C LEU A 21 16.90 17.16 3.12
N PHE A 22 16.41 15.97 2.81
CA PHE A 22 16.05 14.98 3.83
C PHE A 22 17.21 14.03 4.17
N GLY A 23 18.21 13.91 3.31
CA GLY A 23 19.30 12.97 3.45
C GLY A 23 18.98 11.57 2.93
N SER A 24 19.99 10.90 2.36
CA SER A 24 19.87 9.58 1.71
C SER A 24 19.37 8.46 2.61
N LYS A 25 19.48 8.60 3.95
CA LYS A 25 19.02 7.59 4.92
C LYS A 25 17.58 7.79 5.39
N LYS A 26 17.10 9.04 5.53
CA LYS A 26 15.77 9.31 6.12
C LYS A 26 14.62 9.11 5.14
N LEU A 27 14.86 9.38 3.85
CA LEU A 27 13.86 9.18 2.80
C LEU A 27 13.45 7.70 2.65
N PRO A 28 14.38 6.73 2.47
CA PRO A 28 14.02 5.32 2.39
C PRO A 28 13.53 4.74 3.72
N ASP A 29 14.02 5.24 4.86
CA ASP A 29 13.58 4.81 6.18
C ASP A 29 12.11 5.18 6.43
N THR A 30 11.74 6.43 6.12
CA THR A 30 10.36 6.93 6.21
C THR A 30 9.46 6.20 5.21
N ALA A 31 9.92 5.99 3.97
CA ALA A 31 9.17 5.22 2.99
C ALA A 31 8.96 3.76 3.44
N ARG A 32 9.96 3.13 4.08
CA ARG A 32 9.86 1.77 4.63
C ARG A 32 8.91 1.70 5.82
N SER A 33 8.93 2.66 6.74
CA SER A 33 8.02 2.67 7.90
C SER A 33 6.57 2.92 7.50
N LEU A 34 6.35 3.87 6.58
CA LEU A 34 5.04 4.14 5.98
C LEU A 34 4.56 2.94 5.13
N GLY A 35 5.46 2.32 4.35
CA GLY A 35 5.15 1.14 3.56
C GLY A 35 4.74 -0.08 4.39
N LYS A 36 5.38 -0.30 5.54
CA LYS A 36 4.98 -1.34 6.50
C LYS A 36 3.56 -1.08 7.03
N SER A 37 3.25 0.17 7.40
CA SER A 37 1.92 0.57 7.90
C SER A 37 0.84 0.42 6.82
N LEU A 38 1.13 0.87 5.59
CA LEU A 38 0.27 0.70 4.43
C LEU A 38 0.03 -0.77 4.09
N ARG A 39 1.02 -1.66 4.27
CA ARG A 39 0.87 -3.09 4.01
C ARG A 39 -0.07 -3.76 5.01
N ILE A 40 -0.04 -3.35 6.28
CA ILE A 40 -0.98 -3.84 7.31
C ILE A 40 -2.39 -3.38 6.94
N LEU A 41 -2.60 -2.07 6.74
CA LEU A 41 -3.90 -1.55 6.29
C LEU A 41 -4.36 -2.18 4.98
N LYS A 42 -3.46 -2.44 4.03
CA LYS A 42 -3.79 -3.09 2.76
C LYS A 42 -4.24 -4.53 2.95
N SER A 43 -3.64 -5.26 3.89
CA SER A 43 -4.00 -6.64 4.21
C SER A 43 -5.37 -6.69 4.87
N GLU A 44 -5.62 -5.81 5.85
CA GLU A 44 -6.92 -5.67 6.52
C GLU A 44 -8.01 -5.21 5.55
N ALA A 45 -7.74 -4.19 4.73
CA ALA A 45 -8.67 -3.71 3.71
C ALA A 45 -8.93 -4.75 2.60
N LYS A 46 -7.98 -5.66 2.35
CA LYS A 46 -8.17 -6.77 1.40
C LYS A 46 -9.04 -7.87 2.01
N ALA A 47 -8.83 -8.21 3.29
CA ALA A 47 -9.70 -9.16 4.00
C ALA A 47 -11.15 -8.69 4.00
N MET A 48 -11.42 -7.42 4.33
CA MET A 48 -12.78 -6.87 4.28
C MET A 48 -13.39 -6.84 2.86
N LYS A 49 -12.55 -6.67 1.83
CA LYS A 49 -13.02 -6.74 0.44
C LYS A 49 -13.32 -8.17 -0.02
N ASP A 50 -12.50 -9.14 0.38
CA ASP A 50 -12.70 -10.56 0.05
C ASP A 50 -13.91 -11.13 0.83
N GLU A 51 -14.11 -10.74 2.08
CA GLU A 51 -15.31 -11.11 2.88
C GLU A 51 -16.61 -10.55 2.29
N ASN A 52 -16.57 -9.35 1.69
CA ASN A 52 -17.72 -8.78 1.01
C ASN A 52 -17.94 -9.36 -0.41
N ALA A 53 -17.01 -10.17 -0.93
CA ALA A 53 -17.11 -10.80 -2.24
C ALA A 53 -17.61 -12.26 -2.21
N VAL A 54 -17.75 -12.89 -1.03
CA VAL A 54 -18.24 -14.27 -0.91
C VAL A 54 -19.14 -14.46 0.32
N PRO A 55 -20.47 -14.49 0.16
CA PRO A 55 -21.36 -15.07 1.15
C PRO A 55 -21.85 -16.44 0.65
N ALA A 56 -20.95 -17.42 0.47
CA ALA A 56 -21.38 -18.80 0.20
C ALA A 56 -20.20 -19.79 0.28
N ALA A 57 -19.85 -20.25 1.49
CA ALA A 57 -19.40 -21.63 1.76
C ALA A 57 -18.82 -21.75 3.18
N HIS A 58 -19.65 -21.53 4.20
CA HIS A 58 -19.49 -22.30 5.43
C HIS A 58 -20.51 -23.45 5.34
N PRO A 59 -20.08 -24.72 5.20
CA PRO A 59 -21.00 -25.84 5.38
C PRO A 59 -21.51 -25.83 6.83
N PRO A 60 -22.74 -26.28 7.08
CA PRO A 60 -23.30 -26.30 8.42
C PRO A 60 -22.42 -27.20 9.29
N VAL A 61 -21.87 -26.62 10.35
CA VAL A 61 -21.30 -27.37 11.46
C VAL A 61 -22.43 -28.21 12.04
N ASP A 62 -22.36 -29.51 11.76
CA ASP A 62 -23.17 -30.56 12.34
C ASP A 62 -22.95 -30.53 13.87
N PRO A 63 -23.97 -30.21 14.69
CA PRO A 63 -23.84 -30.32 16.13
C PRO A 63 -23.91 -31.80 16.48
N ALA A 64 -22.74 -32.41 16.57
CA ALA A 64 -22.57 -33.73 17.16
C ALA A 64 -23.24 -33.76 18.55
N ALA A 65 -24.15 -34.73 18.70
CA ALA A 65 -24.83 -35.14 19.92
C ALA A 65 -23.87 -35.27 21.13
N PRO A 66 -24.39 -35.07 22.35
CA PRO A 66 -24.82 -36.24 23.14
C PRO A 66 -26.28 -36.21 23.60
#